data_AF-A0A1I3IS41-F1
#
_entry.id   AF-A0A1I3IS41-F1
#
_cell.length_a   1.000
_cell.length_b   1.000
_cell.length_c   1.000
_cell.angle_alpha   90.00
_cell.angle_beta   90.00
_cell.angle_gamma   90.00
#
_symmetry.space_group_name_H-M   'P 1'
#
loop_
_entity.id
_entity.type
_entity.pdbx_description
1 polymer ?
#
loop_
_entity_poly.entity_id
_entity_poly.type
_entity_poly.pdbx_seq_one_letter_code
_entity_poly.pdbx_strand_id
1 'polypeptide(L)'
;MERHDWITADAEAAETGRDVIGLYARTDGGAAAFGAQGGGEPAAALQDVLASLDVRWTDGTKTAAAAIRRDNALVVTARALNAVRLASAGTADLFGVTPATGAVGRLFELMQAAGCGVTDDLRARLREMRAPAVLAFGRLAAVLAQPEAPVVFEWATPAGDCRAVDADARLLREVSAYIDATETTSVFVPVRGSLTALNAAGRTFRLEGDDGRGYAGKLSAKLRRRYIRPEAALPVLPAAAEAVIERRTVYKASIDEETTVDVLTELDTDPGLDRDETLQALRELHARLDAALEQDGGYEQPSPVTADDYAELAEVAARLDASNPLKGARRELHPGDVADMRSLLAEGRPIGRLAAAEGGAHAADGDGEDGYDAGPAARAARQKAAAERQKLTVAAYADIVKLAGRLANMIGDLEREPS
;
A
#
# COMPACT_ATOMS: atom_id res chain seq x y z
N MET A 1 -10.09 -28.74 46.56
CA MET A 1 -10.63 -27.38 46.34
C MET A 1 -10.51 -26.67 47.67
N GLU A 2 -9.50 -25.82 47.84
CA GLU A 2 -9.44 -24.95 49.02
C GLU A 2 -10.64 -24.02 48.94
N ARG A 3 -11.61 -24.18 49.85
CA ARG A 3 -12.70 -23.22 49.98
C ARG A 3 -12.08 -21.97 50.58
N HIS A 4 -12.09 -20.87 49.85
CA HIS A 4 -11.79 -19.56 50.42
C HIS A 4 -12.76 -19.29 51.57
N ASP A 5 -12.32 -18.61 52.63
CA ASP A 5 -13.15 -18.19 53.78
C ASP A 5 -14.12 -17.05 53.40
N TRP A 6 -14.72 -17.12 52.21
CA TRP A 6 -15.71 -16.17 51.74
C TRP A 6 -17.09 -16.70 52.08
N ILE A 7 -18.02 -15.77 52.32
CA ILE A 7 -19.44 -16.09 52.25
C ILE A 7 -19.74 -16.68 50.86
N THR A 8 -20.67 -17.63 50.82
CA THR A 8 -21.05 -18.29 49.56
C THR A 8 -21.71 -17.26 48.62
N ALA A 9 -21.61 -17.47 47.31
CA ALA A 9 -22.07 -16.48 46.32
C ALA A 9 -23.57 -16.17 46.45
N ASP A 10 -24.35 -17.21 46.74
CA ASP A 10 -25.79 -17.15 47.01
C ASP A 10 -26.10 -16.35 48.28
N ALA A 11 -25.33 -16.55 49.35
CA ALA A 11 -25.47 -15.77 50.59
C ALA A 11 -25.11 -14.29 50.37
N GLU A 12 -24.01 -14.02 49.65
CA GLU A 12 -23.60 -12.65 49.28
C GLU A 12 -24.65 -11.96 48.39
N ALA A 13 -25.20 -12.66 47.40
CA ALA A 13 -26.22 -12.13 46.51
C ALA A 13 -27.52 -11.81 47.26
N ALA A 14 -27.95 -12.68 48.17
CA ALA A 14 -29.11 -12.48 49.01
C ALA A 14 -28.93 -11.33 50.02
N GLU A 15 -27.76 -11.22 50.65
CA GLU A 15 -27.48 -10.17 51.64
C GLU A 15 -27.35 -8.79 51.00
N THR A 16 -26.65 -8.71 49.87
CA THR A 16 -26.36 -7.43 49.21
C THR A 16 -27.43 -7.00 48.21
N GLY A 17 -28.32 -7.91 47.83
CA GLY A 17 -29.28 -7.69 46.75
C GLY A 17 -28.59 -7.45 45.41
N ARG A 18 -27.44 -8.06 45.13
CA ARG A 18 -26.65 -7.88 43.90
C ARG A 18 -26.41 -9.21 43.18
N ASP A 19 -26.22 -9.17 41.87
CA ASP A 19 -25.68 -10.33 41.15
C ASP A 19 -24.22 -10.52 41.55
N VAL A 20 -23.85 -11.75 41.87
CA VAL A 20 -22.50 -12.11 42.33
C VAL A 20 -21.89 -13.10 41.36
N ILE A 21 -20.70 -12.80 40.87
CA ILE A 21 -19.91 -13.63 39.96
C ILE A 21 -18.62 -14.07 40.67
N GLY A 22 -18.37 -15.37 40.70
CA GLY A 22 -17.12 -15.96 41.15
C GLY A 22 -16.32 -16.52 39.99
N LEU A 23 -15.03 -16.23 39.95
CA LEU A 23 -14.07 -16.89 39.06
C LEU A 23 -13.04 -17.63 39.93
N TYR A 24 -12.90 -18.93 39.73
CA TYR A 24 -11.98 -19.77 40.52
C TYR A 24 -11.12 -20.62 39.60
N ALA A 25 -9.81 -20.44 39.64
CA ALA A 25 -8.89 -21.36 38.96
C ALA A 25 -8.57 -22.56 39.86
N ARG A 26 -8.74 -23.76 39.32
CA ARG A 26 -8.45 -25.03 39.98
C ARG A 26 -6.97 -25.37 39.81
N THR A 27 -6.13 -24.74 40.62
CA THR A 27 -4.68 -25.00 40.63
C THR A 27 -4.33 -26.13 41.58
N ASP A 28 -3.55 -27.10 41.10
CA ASP A 28 -2.91 -28.09 41.97
C ASP A 28 -1.66 -27.46 42.60
N GLY A 29 -1.65 -27.27 43.92
CA GLY A 29 -0.42 -26.95 44.67
C GLY A 29 -0.08 -25.47 44.91
N GLY A 30 -1.07 -24.58 45.04
CA GLY A 30 -0.85 -23.23 45.60
C GLY A 30 -0.18 -22.20 44.67
N ALA A 31 -0.04 -22.50 43.38
CA ALA A 31 0.41 -21.54 42.39
C ALA A 31 -0.62 -20.41 42.20
N ALA A 32 -0.16 -19.16 42.13
CA ALA A 32 -1.03 -18.01 41.87
C ALA A 32 -1.54 -18.05 40.41
N ALA A 33 -2.81 -18.37 40.24
CA ALA A 33 -3.41 -18.58 38.93
C ALA A 33 -3.67 -17.27 38.17
N PHE A 34 -4.02 -16.20 38.88
CA PHE A 34 -4.35 -14.90 38.28
C PHE A 34 -3.22 -13.85 38.43
N GLY A 35 -1.98 -14.31 38.61
CA GLY A 35 -0.77 -13.47 38.68
C GLY A 35 -0.67 -12.56 39.91
N ALA A 36 0.49 -11.92 40.09
CA ALA A 36 0.78 -11.03 41.24
C ALA A 36 -0.06 -9.73 41.27
N GLN A 37 -0.87 -9.46 40.23
CA GLN A 37 -1.79 -8.32 40.15
C GLN A 37 -3.27 -8.67 40.43
N GLY A 38 -3.56 -9.89 40.91
CA GLY A 38 -4.80 -10.20 41.64
C GLY A 38 -6.09 -9.87 40.88
N GLY A 39 -6.38 -10.57 39.79
CA GLY A 39 -7.71 -10.60 39.17
C GLY A 39 -8.18 -9.33 38.44
N GLY A 40 -7.32 -8.31 38.29
CA GLY A 40 -7.68 -7.06 37.62
C GLY A 40 -7.97 -7.23 36.12
N GLU A 41 -7.18 -8.04 35.41
CA GLU A 41 -7.37 -8.32 33.98
C GLU A 41 -8.62 -9.19 33.71
N PRO A 42 -8.88 -10.29 34.44
CA PRO A 42 -10.16 -11.01 34.37
C PRO A 42 -11.37 -10.12 34.67
N ALA A 43 -11.28 -9.26 35.70
CA ALA A 43 -12.36 -8.35 36.06
C ALA A 43 -12.67 -7.32 34.95
N ALA A 44 -11.64 -6.74 34.34
CA ALA A 44 -11.80 -5.79 33.24
C ALA A 44 -12.38 -6.47 31.99
N ALA A 45 -11.87 -7.65 31.61
CA ALA A 45 -12.39 -8.43 30.49
C ALA A 45 -13.86 -8.82 30.71
N LEU A 46 -14.24 -9.16 31.95
CA LEU A 46 -15.61 -9.48 32.33
C LEU A 46 -16.55 -8.27 32.18
N GLN A 47 -16.13 -7.10 32.66
CA GLN A 47 -16.90 -5.85 32.51
C GLN A 47 -17.12 -5.48 31.03
N ASP A 48 -16.07 -5.59 30.21
CA ASP A 48 -16.14 -5.31 28.77
C ASP A 48 -17.13 -6.24 28.05
N VAL A 49 -17.15 -7.52 28.42
CA VAL A 49 -18.08 -8.51 27.85
C VAL A 49 -19.52 -8.22 28.26
N LEU A 50 -19.77 -7.95 29.54
CA LEU A 50 -21.14 -7.73 30.03
C LEU A 50 -21.81 -6.52 29.39
N ALA A 51 -21.10 -5.40 29.29
CA ALA A 51 -21.63 -4.21 28.62
C ALA A 51 -21.94 -4.50 27.13
N SER A 52 -21.17 -5.40 26.50
CA SER A 52 -21.34 -5.78 25.10
C SER A 52 -22.49 -6.77 24.88
N LEU A 53 -22.90 -7.49 25.93
CA LEU A 53 -24.00 -8.46 25.92
C LEU A 53 -25.36 -7.84 26.27
N ASP A 54 -25.45 -6.56 26.61
CA ASP A 54 -26.72 -5.92 26.93
C ASP A 54 -27.58 -5.69 25.67
N VAL A 55 -28.82 -6.21 25.67
CA VAL A 55 -29.77 -6.09 24.55
C VAL A 55 -30.18 -4.65 24.24
N ARG A 56 -30.02 -3.73 25.19
CA ARG A 56 -30.28 -2.30 24.99
C ARG A 56 -29.20 -1.65 24.13
N TRP A 57 -28.06 -2.30 23.91
CA TRP A 57 -27.03 -1.79 23.03
C TRP A 57 -27.36 -2.10 21.58
N THR A 58 -28.01 -1.15 20.93
CA THR A 58 -28.49 -1.24 19.54
C THR A 58 -27.65 -0.41 18.56
N ASP A 59 -26.80 0.49 19.05
CA ASP A 59 -26.04 1.43 18.20
C ASP A 59 -24.83 0.82 17.51
N GLY A 60 -24.57 1.19 16.25
CA GLY A 60 -23.37 0.87 15.46
C GLY A 60 -22.05 1.48 15.97
N THR A 61 -22.01 1.92 17.22
CA THR A 61 -20.81 2.44 17.89
C THR A 61 -19.90 1.29 18.34
N LYS A 62 -18.59 1.53 18.40
CA LYS A 62 -17.62 0.54 18.91
C LYS A 62 -17.72 0.28 20.41
N THR A 63 -18.40 1.16 21.16
CA THR A 63 -18.53 1.06 22.62
C THR A 63 -19.98 1.28 23.04
N ALA A 64 -20.42 0.50 24.03
CA ALA A 64 -21.74 0.65 24.63
C ALA A 64 -21.89 2.05 25.28
N ALA A 65 -23.12 2.57 25.25
CA ALA A 65 -23.46 3.85 25.87
C ALA A 65 -23.11 3.86 27.37
N ALA A 66 -22.78 5.04 27.91
CA ALA A 66 -22.34 5.18 29.30
C ALA A 66 -23.36 4.61 30.31
N ALA A 67 -24.65 4.76 30.04
CA ALA A 67 -25.72 4.19 30.88
C ALA A 67 -25.66 2.66 30.92
N ILE A 68 -25.49 1.99 29.77
CA ILE A 68 -25.37 0.53 29.67
C ILE A 68 -24.12 0.05 30.42
N ARG A 69 -22.98 0.72 30.24
CA ARG A 69 -21.75 0.38 30.97
C ARG A 69 -21.90 0.52 32.48
N ARG A 70 -22.58 1.58 32.93
CA ARG A 70 -22.83 1.81 34.36
C ARG A 70 -23.76 0.74 34.94
N ASP A 71 -24.83 0.40 34.22
CA ASP A 71 -25.82 -0.57 34.65
C ASP A 71 -25.25 -2.00 34.71
N ASN A 72 -24.28 -2.33 33.85
CA ASN A 72 -23.55 -3.61 33.83
C ASN A 72 -22.21 -3.57 34.57
N ALA A 73 -21.94 -2.52 35.34
CA ALA A 73 -20.68 -2.40 36.06
C ALA A 73 -20.60 -3.46 37.18
N LEU A 74 -19.43 -4.06 37.30
CA LEU A 74 -19.11 -5.00 38.37
C LEU A 74 -18.06 -4.40 39.31
N VAL A 75 -18.23 -4.59 40.62
CA VAL A 75 -17.28 -4.18 41.64
C VAL A 75 -16.63 -5.43 42.21
N VAL A 76 -15.31 -5.45 42.29
CA VAL A 76 -14.59 -6.57 42.93
C VAL A 76 -14.83 -6.51 44.44
N THR A 77 -15.47 -7.53 45.00
CA THR A 77 -15.81 -7.63 46.43
C THR A 77 -14.82 -8.46 47.22
N ALA A 78 -14.18 -9.45 46.59
CA ALA A 78 -13.13 -10.26 47.21
C ALA A 78 -12.07 -10.71 46.20
N ARG A 79 -10.85 -10.97 46.67
CA ARG A 79 -9.70 -11.43 45.86
C ARG A 79 -8.86 -12.45 46.63
N ALA A 80 -8.43 -13.49 45.93
CA ALA A 80 -7.46 -14.48 46.38
C ALA A 80 -6.47 -14.78 45.24
N LEU A 81 -5.44 -15.59 45.52
CA LEU A 81 -4.38 -15.91 44.56
C LEU A 81 -4.88 -16.61 43.29
N ASN A 82 -5.95 -17.40 43.42
CA ASN A 82 -6.57 -18.17 42.34
C ASN A 82 -8.07 -17.88 42.20
N ALA A 83 -8.59 -16.80 42.82
CA ALA A 83 -9.99 -16.46 42.70
C ALA A 83 -10.28 -14.96 42.75
N VAL A 84 -11.34 -14.53 42.07
CA VAL A 84 -11.89 -13.18 42.17
C VAL A 84 -13.41 -13.25 42.31
N ARG A 85 -13.96 -12.42 43.20
CA ARG A 85 -15.39 -12.23 43.38
C ARG A 85 -15.79 -10.85 42.94
N LEU A 86 -16.84 -10.76 42.16
CA LEU A 86 -17.42 -9.50 41.70
C LEU A 86 -18.91 -9.44 42.00
N ALA A 87 -19.41 -8.28 42.38
CA ALA A 87 -20.83 -8.02 42.55
C ALA A 87 -21.29 -6.89 41.61
N SER A 88 -22.52 -6.94 41.12
CA SER A 88 -23.10 -5.85 40.33
C SER A 88 -23.10 -4.54 41.12
N ALA A 89 -22.84 -3.42 40.44
CA ALA A 89 -22.90 -2.10 41.06
C ALA A 89 -24.35 -1.72 41.44
N GLY A 90 -25.31 -2.10 40.59
CA GLY A 90 -26.74 -1.94 40.85
C GLY A 90 -27.29 -3.04 41.76
N THR A 91 -28.25 -2.66 42.60
CA THR A 91 -29.02 -3.59 43.43
C THR A 91 -30.29 -4.06 42.72
N ALA A 92 -30.84 -5.17 43.18
CA ALA A 92 -32.03 -5.77 42.64
C ALA A 92 -33.29 -4.95 42.91
N ASP A 93 -34.28 -5.14 42.04
CA ASP A 93 -35.65 -4.71 42.24
C ASP A 93 -36.43 -5.68 43.17
N LEU A 94 -37.74 -5.46 43.26
CA LEU A 94 -38.64 -6.30 44.08
C LEU A 94 -38.72 -7.76 43.61
N PHE A 95 -38.23 -8.08 42.42
CA PHE A 95 -38.21 -9.43 41.85
C PHE A 95 -36.84 -10.09 41.95
N GLY A 96 -35.87 -9.45 42.61
CA GLY A 96 -34.52 -10.00 42.72
C GLY A 96 -33.68 -9.83 41.45
N VAL A 97 -34.08 -8.93 40.54
CA VAL A 97 -33.39 -8.68 39.26
C VAL A 97 -32.62 -7.38 39.33
N THR A 98 -31.31 -7.42 39.06
CA THR A 98 -30.47 -6.23 38.91
C THR A 98 -30.44 -5.78 37.44
N PRO A 99 -29.99 -4.55 37.15
CA PRO A 99 -29.78 -4.11 35.77
C PRO A 99 -28.77 -4.98 34.97
N ALA A 100 -27.88 -5.71 35.65
CA ALA A 100 -26.87 -6.57 35.02
C ALA A 100 -27.35 -8.01 34.79
N THR A 101 -28.37 -8.49 35.51
CA THR A 101 -28.80 -9.90 35.54
C THR A 101 -28.96 -10.49 34.13
N GLY A 102 -29.57 -9.75 33.20
CA GLY A 102 -29.78 -10.23 31.83
C GLY A 102 -28.49 -10.42 31.03
N ALA A 103 -27.50 -9.54 31.20
CA ALA A 103 -26.21 -9.68 30.52
C ALA A 103 -25.35 -10.77 31.17
N VAL A 104 -25.39 -10.89 32.50
CA VAL A 104 -24.69 -11.94 33.26
C VAL A 104 -25.24 -13.32 32.91
N GLY A 105 -26.56 -13.46 32.79
CA GLY A 105 -27.18 -14.71 32.35
C GLY A 105 -26.76 -15.14 30.94
N ARG A 106 -26.75 -14.20 29.98
CA ARG A 106 -26.23 -14.49 28.62
C ARG A 106 -24.75 -14.88 28.63
N LEU A 107 -23.94 -14.23 29.48
CA LEU A 107 -22.55 -14.62 29.64
C LEU A 107 -22.40 -16.03 30.24
N PHE A 108 -23.20 -16.37 31.24
CA PHE A 108 -23.19 -17.70 31.84
C PHE A 108 -23.50 -18.78 30.79
N GLU A 109 -24.51 -18.56 29.95
CA GLU A 109 -24.84 -19.48 28.85
C GLU A 109 -23.70 -19.61 27.83
N LEU A 110 -23.01 -18.50 27.50
CA LEU A 110 -21.84 -18.53 26.61
C LEU A 110 -20.67 -19.28 27.23
N MET A 111 -20.41 -19.08 28.53
CA MET A 111 -19.39 -19.83 29.27
C MET A 111 -19.74 -21.32 29.33
N GLN A 112 -21.03 -21.66 29.48
CA GLN A 112 -21.51 -23.03 29.42
C GLN A 112 -21.27 -23.67 28.04
N ALA A 113 -21.64 -22.98 26.95
CA ALA A 113 -21.40 -23.47 25.61
C ALA A 113 -19.89 -23.60 25.30
N ALA A 114 -19.08 -22.61 25.72
CA ALA A 114 -17.63 -22.64 25.57
C ALA A 114 -16.96 -23.76 26.39
N GLY A 115 -17.51 -24.12 27.55
CA GLY A 115 -17.10 -25.26 28.35
C GLY A 115 -17.26 -26.61 27.63
N CYS A 116 -18.00 -26.67 26.52
CA CYS A 116 -18.11 -27.83 25.64
C CYS A 116 -17.22 -27.77 24.38
N GLY A 117 -16.46 -26.68 24.19
CA GLY A 117 -15.60 -26.45 23.02
C GLY A 117 -16.30 -25.79 21.84
N VAL A 118 -15.63 -25.75 20.67
CA VAL A 118 -16.15 -25.12 19.44
C VAL A 118 -17.18 -26.01 18.75
N THR A 119 -18.36 -26.08 19.35
CA THR A 119 -19.52 -26.84 18.87
C THR A 119 -20.43 -25.99 17.98
N ASP A 120 -21.39 -26.62 17.29
CA ASP A 120 -22.37 -25.89 16.49
C ASP A 120 -23.29 -25.00 17.34
N ASP A 121 -23.55 -25.37 18.60
CA ASP A 121 -24.29 -24.52 19.56
C ASP A 121 -23.53 -23.22 19.86
N LEU A 122 -22.23 -23.32 20.17
CA LEU A 122 -21.40 -22.13 20.39
C LEU A 122 -21.35 -21.26 19.13
N ARG A 123 -21.17 -21.87 17.95
CA ARG A 123 -21.14 -21.14 16.67
C ARG A 123 -22.46 -20.42 16.38
N ALA A 124 -23.59 -21.07 16.63
CA ALA A 124 -24.91 -20.45 16.47
C ALA A 124 -25.08 -19.24 17.40
N ARG A 125 -24.74 -19.41 18.69
CA ARG A 125 -24.79 -18.32 19.69
C ARG A 125 -23.90 -17.14 19.30
N LEU A 126 -22.67 -17.39 18.85
CA LEU A 126 -21.75 -16.33 18.41
C LEU A 126 -22.27 -15.59 17.17
N ARG A 127 -22.95 -16.27 16.23
CA ARG A 127 -23.56 -15.65 15.04
C ARG A 127 -24.76 -14.77 15.36
N GLU A 128 -25.50 -15.09 16.42
CA GLU A 128 -26.61 -14.27 16.90
C GLU A 128 -26.13 -13.02 17.65
N MET A 129 -24.85 -12.99 18.05
CA MET A 129 -24.23 -11.89 18.75
C MET A 129 -23.65 -10.85 17.81
N ARG A 130 -23.55 -9.62 18.32
CA ARG A 130 -22.87 -8.52 17.62
C ARG A 130 -21.36 -8.75 17.64
N ALA A 131 -20.68 -8.35 16.57
CA ALA A 131 -19.22 -8.48 16.45
C ALA A 131 -18.42 -7.98 17.67
N PRO A 132 -18.70 -6.81 18.26
CA PRO A 132 -17.97 -6.37 19.46
C PRO A 132 -18.11 -7.31 20.66
N ALA A 133 -19.27 -7.95 20.83
CA ALA A 133 -19.53 -8.89 21.91
C ALA A 133 -18.78 -10.20 21.71
N VAL A 134 -18.75 -10.71 20.47
CA VAL A 134 -17.94 -11.89 20.10
C VAL A 134 -16.47 -11.64 20.37
N LEU A 135 -15.95 -10.47 19.96
CA LEU A 135 -14.54 -10.10 20.19
C LEU A 135 -14.24 -9.91 21.68
N ALA A 136 -15.15 -9.30 22.45
CA ALA A 136 -14.98 -9.17 23.90
C ALA A 136 -14.95 -10.55 24.57
N PHE A 137 -15.83 -11.46 24.16
CA PHE A 137 -15.87 -12.82 24.69
C PHE A 137 -14.60 -13.60 24.35
N GLY A 138 -14.07 -13.47 23.13
CA GLY A 138 -12.78 -14.04 22.75
C GLY A 138 -11.63 -13.56 23.63
N ARG A 139 -11.61 -12.26 23.98
CA ARG A 139 -10.63 -11.72 24.95
C ARG A 139 -10.81 -12.30 26.34
N LEU A 140 -12.04 -12.40 26.84
CA LEU A 140 -12.31 -13.03 28.14
C LEU A 140 -11.86 -14.49 28.16
N ALA A 141 -12.18 -15.28 27.13
CA ALA A 141 -11.74 -16.66 27.02
C ALA A 141 -10.21 -16.78 27.01
N ALA A 142 -9.51 -15.90 26.29
CA ALA A 142 -8.05 -15.84 26.31
C ALA A 142 -7.49 -15.56 27.70
N VAL A 143 -8.04 -14.55 28.40
CA VAL A 143 -7.62 -14.17 29.76
C VAL A 143 -7.87 -15.30 30.75
N LEU A 144 -9.04 -15.95 30.70
CA LEU A 144 -9.39 -17.05 31.59
C LEU A 144 -8.58 -18.32 31.31
N ALA A 145 -7.97 -18.45 30.13
CA ALA A 145 -7.10 -19.58 29.81
C ALA A 145 -5.62 -19.38 30.17
N GLN A 146 -5.18 -18.14 30.42
CA GLN A 146 -3.79 -17.83 30.84
C GLN A 146 -3.31 -18.62 32.06
N PRO A 147 -4.14 -18.93 33.08
CA PRO A 147 -3.70 -19.70 34.24
C PRO A 147 -3.33 -21.16 33.93
N GLU A 148 -3.59 -21.65 32.71
CA GLU A 148 -3.41 -23.05 32.28
C GLU A 148 -4.13 -24.09 33.15
N ALA A 149 -5.12 -23.64 33.93
CA ALA A 149 -5.92 -24.45 34.85
C ALA A 149 -7.41 -24.30 34.53
N PRO A 150 -8.26 -25.30 34.83
CA PRO A 150 -9.70 -25.16 34.70
C PRO A 150 -10.23 -24.01 35.56
N VAL A 151 -11.12 -23.19 35.00
CA VAL A 151 -11.75 -22.07 35.69
C VAL A 151 -13.22 -22.38 35.95
N VAL A 152 -13.65 -22.28 37.20
CA VAL A 152 -15.07 -22.28 37.56
C VAL A 152 -15.61 -20.86 37.42
N PHE A 153 -16.61 -20.69 36.58
CA PHE A 153 -17.43 -19.49 36.50
C PHE A 153 -18.72 -19.74 37.27
N GLU A 154 -18.89 -19.06 38.40
CA GLU A 154 -20.05 -19.15 39.28
C GLU A 154 -20.87 -17.86 39.16
N TRP A 155 -22.20 -17.97 39.10
CA TRP A 155 -23.13 -16.85 39.11
C TRP A 155 -24.25 -17.13 40.11
N ALA A 156 -24.47 -16.17 41.00
CA ALA A 156 -25.59 -16.13 41.93
C ALA A 156 -26.41 -14.85 41.78
N THR A 157 -27.72 -14.97 41.92
CA THR A 157 -28.68 -13.85 41.85
C THR A 157 -29.36 -13.62 43.20
N PRO A 158 -29.85 -12.40 43.47
CA PRO A 158 -30.66 -12.11 44.66
C PRO A 158 -31.98 -12.90 44.72
N ALA A 159 -32.48 -13.34 43.58
CA ALA A 159 -33.67 -14.19 43.48
C ALA A 159 -33.44 -15.65 43.94
N GLY A 160 -32.18 -16.01 44.27
CA GLY A 160 -31.83 -17.33 44.78
C GLY A 160 -31.35 -18.33 43.71
N ASP A 161 -31.23 -17.93 42.45
CA ASP A 161 -30.54 -18.75 41.45
C ASP A 161 -29.04 -18.74 41.73
N CYS A 162 -28.42 -19.92 41.81
CA CYS A 162 -26.97 -20.09 41.87
C CYS A 162 -26.54 -21.22 40.94
N ARG A 163 -25.62 -20.93 40.02
CA ARG A 163 -25.15 -21.85 38.99
C ARG A 163 -23.65 -21.73 38.80
N ALA A 164 -22.99 -22.82 38.45
CA ALA A 164 -21.56 -22.82 38.15
C ALA A 164 -21.28 -23.65 36.89
N VAL A 165 -20.26 -23.24 36.15
CA VAL A 165 -19.71 -23.99 35.00
C VAL A 165 -18.20 -24.12 35.16
N ASP A 166 -17.69 -25.34 34.98
CA ASP A 166 -16.27 -25.61 34.82
C ASP A 166 -15.88 -25.38 33.35
N ALA A 167 -14.96 -24.44 33.11
CA ALA A 167 -14.39 -24.15 31.80
C ALA A 167 -12.93 -24.62 31.73
N ASP A 168 -12.65 -25.59 30.87
CA ASP A 168 -11.30 -26.10 30.64
C ASP A 168 -10.45 -25.10 29.85
N ALA A 169 -9.20 -24.85 30.30
CA ALA A 169 -8.30 -23.89 29.69
C ALA A 169 -7.92 -24.23 28.22
N ARG A 170 -7.92 -25.52 27.84
CA ARG A 170 -7.73 -25.94 26.44
C ARG A 170 -8.93 -25.51 25.60
N LEU A 171 -10.15 -25.74 26.07
CA LEU A 171 -11.36 -25.37 25.35
C LEU A 171 -11.48 -23.84 25.21
N LEU A 172 -11.17 -23.09 26.28
CA LEU A 172 -11.14 -21.63 26.22
C LEU A 172 -10.11 -21.09 25.21
N ARG A 173 -8.93 -21.72 25.09
CA ARG A 173 -7.96 -21.39 24.03
C ARG A 173 -8.49 -21.70 22.63
N GLU A 174 -9.15 -22.85 22.46
CA GLU A 174 -9.77 -23.21 21.18
C GLU A 174 -10.85 -22.19 20.77
N VAL A 175 -11.66 -21.74 21.73
CA VAL A 175 -12.69 -20.71 21.51
C VAL A 175 -12.07 -19.37 21.13
N SER A 176 -11.04 -18.91 21.87
CA SER A 176 -10.33 -17.68 21.55
C SER A 176 -9.67 -17.76 20.16
N ALA A 177 -9.01 -18.87 19.83
CA ALA A 177 -8.39 -19.08 18.52
C ALA A 177 -9.42 -19.14 17.39
N TYR A 178 -10.58 -19.77 17.60
CA TYR A 178 -11.68 -19.76 16.64
C TYR A 178 -12.23 -18.36 16.42
N ILE A 179 -12.42 -17.60 17.50
CA ILE A 179 -12.89 -16.22 17.39
C ILE A 179 -11.88 -15.37 16.64
N ASP A 180 -10.57 -15.54 16.86
CA ASP A 180 -9.52 -14.75 16.20
C ASP A 180 -9.05 -15.27 14.85
N ALA A 181 -9.52 -16.43 14.42
CA ALA A 181 -9.23 -16.98 13.11
C ALA A 181 -9.68 -16.01 12.01
N THR A 182 -8.76 -15.74 11.08
CA THR A 182 -9.01 -14.91 9.90
C THR A 182 -8.52 -15.62 8.66
N GLU A 183 -9.30 -15.51 7.59
CA GLU A 183 -8.93 -15.95 6.25
C GLU A 183 -8.48 -14.73 5.48
N THR A 184 -7.25 -14.73 4.96
CA THR A 184 -6.72 -13.61 4.19
C THR A 184 -6.51 -14.04 2.75
N THR A 185 -7.09 -13.28 1.82
CA THR A 185 -6.84 -13.40 0.39
C THR A 185 -6.18 -12.12 -0.13
N SER A 186 -5.20 -12.27 -1.02
CA SER A 186 -4.50 -11.15 -1.65
C SER A 186 -4.60 -11.28 -3.16
N VAL A 187 -4.95 -10.20 -3.84
CA VAL A 187 -4.94 -10.09 -5.30
C VAL A 187 -4.12 -8.89 -5.71
N PHE A 188 -3.22 -9.05 -6.68
CA PHE A 188 -2.48 -7.94 -7.26
C PHE A 188 -3.24 -7.39 -8.47
N VAL A 189 -3.56 -6.11 -8.42
CA VAL A 189 -4.32 -5.39 -9.43
C VAL A 189 -3.38 -4.40 -10.12
N PRO A 190 -3.03 -4.61 -11.39
CA PRO A 190 -2.36 -3.59 -12.18
C PRO A 190 -3.37 -2.49 -12.51
N VAL A 191 -2.98 -1.23 -12.32
CA VAL A 191 -3.83 -0.06 -12.53
C VAL A 191 -3.06 1.00 -13.31
N ARG A 192 -3.72 1.58 -14.31
CA ARG A 192 -3.29 2.79 -15.01
C ARG A 192 -4.25 3.91 -14.67
N GLY A 193 -3.73 5.12 -14.48
CA GLY A 193 -4.57 6.29 -14.27
C GLY A 193 -3.82 7.48 -13.68
N SER A 194 -4.48 8.25 -12.83
CA SER A 194 -3.95 9.48 -12.25
C SER A 194 -3.75 9.34 -10.75
N LEU A 195 -2.51 9.50 -10.30
CA LEU A 195 -2.19 9.63 -8.88
C LEU A 195 -2.59 11.04 -8.41
N THR A 196 -3.60 11.12 -7.56
CA THR A 196 -4.15 12.40 -7.06
C THR A 196 -3.69 12.76 -5.66
N ALA A 197 -3.25 11.78 -4.86
CA ALA A 197 -2.63 12.02 -3.56
C ALA A 197 -1.54 10.99 -3.25
N LEU A 198 -0.41 11.46 -2.71
CA LEU A 198 0.66 10.62 -2.19
C LEU A 198 1.20 11.23 -0.90
N ASN A 199 1.00 10.56 0.23
CA ASN A 199 1.51 10.99 1.52
C ASN A 199 2.45 9.93 2.10
N ALA A 200 3.76 10.09 1.89
CA ALA A 200 4.76 9.14 2.36
C ALA A 200 4.83 9.07 3.91
N ALA A 201 4.66 10.21 4.59
CA ALA A 201 4.67 10.30 6.06
C ALA A 201 3.40 9.69 6.66
N GLY A 202 2.23 10.07 6.14
CA GLY A 202 0.91 9.53 6.47
C GLY A 202 0.67 8.11 5.96
N ARG A 203 1.57 7.59 5.12
CA ARG A 203 1.57 6.23 4.55
C ARG A 203 0.37 5.94 3.64
N THR A 204 -0.21 6.95 3.02
CA THR A 204 -1.43 6.83 2.22
C THR A 204 -1.24 7.25 0.78
N PHE A 205 -2.12 6.75 -0.09
CA PHE A 205 -2.20 7.15 -1.49
C PHE A 205 -3.66 7.25 -1.95
N ARG A 206 -3.88 7.96 -3.05
CA ARG A 206 -5.12 7.97 -3.81
C ARG A 206 -4.81 7.98 -5.30
N LEU A 207 -5.44 7.07 -6.04
CA LEU A 207 -5.28 6.90 -7.47
C LEU A 207 -6.66 6.78 -8.11
N GLU A 208 -6.89 7.50 -9.19
CA GLU A 208 -8.08 7.39 -10.03
C GLU A 208 -7.71 6.58 -11.26
N GLY A 209 -8.28 5.39 -11.39
CA GLY A 209 -7.99 4.48 -12.50
C GLY A 209 -8.71 4.92 -13.78
N ASP A 210 -8.10 4.60 -14.92
CA ASP A 210 -8.70 4.80 -16.25
C ASP A 210 -9.96 3.93 -16.43
N ASP A 211 -10.13 2.89 -15.61
CA ASP A 211 -11.34 2.07 -15.51
C ASP A 211 -12.51 2.76 -14.77
N GLY A 212 -12.32 4.02 -14.36
CA GLY A 212 -13.29 4.82 -13.62
C GLY A 212 -13.37 4.48 -12.12
N ARG A 213 -12.50 3.60 -11.61
CA ARG A 213 -12.48 3.21 -10.19
C ARG A 213 -11.50 4.04 -9.40
N GLY A 214 -11.90 4.42 -8.19
CA GLY A 214 -11.01 5.05 -7.21
C GLY A 214 -10.31 4.00 -6.34
N TYR A 215 -8.98 4.10 -6.22
CA TYR A 215 -8.17 3.29 -5.35
C TYR A 215 -7.56 4.15 -4.25
N ALA A 216 -7.71 3.74 -3.00
CA ALA A 216 -7.17 4.47 -1.86
C ALA A 216 -6.77 3.50 -0.76
N GLY A 217 -5.63 3.75 -0.14
CA GLY A 217 -5.13 2.83 0.89
C GLY A 217 -3.74 3.18 1.37
N LYS A 218 -2.96 2.15 1.69
CA LYS A 218 -1.65 2.30 2.33
C LYS A 218 -0.51 2.14 1.32
N LEU A 219 0.62 2.78 1.62
CA LEU A 219 1.88 2.58 0.90
C LEU A 219 2.63 1.36 1.45
N SER A 220 3.16 0.53 0.55
CA SER A 220 4.10 -0.54 0.94
C SER A 220 5.35 0.02 1.61
N ALA A 221 6.01 -0.79 2.44
CA ALA A 221 7.25 -0.39 3.11
C ALA A 221 8.35 0.07 2.11
N LYS A 222 8.40 -0.56 0.92
CA LYS A 222 9.32 -0.22 -0.17
C LYS A 222 9.08 1.20 -0.68
N LEU A 223 7.84 1.52 -1.08
CA LEU A 223 7.50 2.86 -1.58
C LEU A 223 7.62 3.93 -0.50
N ARG A 224 7.25 3.61 0.74
CA ARG A 224 7.46 4.53 1.87
C ARG A 224 8.92 4.92 2.02
N ARG A 225 9.84 3.95 1.99
CA ARG A 225 11.29 4.22 2.08
C ARG A 225 11.82 5.02 0.89
N ARG A 226 11.22 4.86 -0.30
CA ARG A 226 11.58 5.60 -1.51
C ARG A 226 11.21 7.09 -1.37
N TYR A 227 9.97 7.38 -1.00
CA TYR A 227 9.42 8.76 -1.03
C TYR A 227 9.54 9.54 0.28
N ILE A 228 9.99 8.93 1.38
CA ILE A 228 10.22 9.65 2.64
C ILE A 228 11.57 10.37 2.70
N ARG A 229 12.47 10.10 1.75
CA ARG A 229 13.81 10.71 1.71
C ARG A 229 13.69 12.18 1.28
N PRO A 230 14.40 13.13 1.92
CA PRO A 230 14.35 14.55 1.54
C PRO A 230 14.75 14.82 0.09
N GLU A 231 15.61 13.96 -0.45
CA GLU A 231 16.13 14.05 -1.82
C GLU A 231 15.21 13.38 -2.86
N ALA A 232 14.19 12.64 -2.41
CA ALA A 232 13.25 12.02 -3.33
C ALA A 232 12.27 13.08 -3.83
N ALA A 233 12.40 13.44 -5.11
CA ALA A 233 11.42 14.26 -5.79
C ALA A 233 10.05 13.57 -5.71
N LEU A 234 9.10 14.21 -5.01
CA LEU A 234 7.71 13.81 -5.07
C LEU A 234 7.18 14.19 -6.45
N PRO A 235 6.39 13.32 -7.11
CA PRO A 235 5.74 13.69 -8.35
C PRO A 235 4.82 14.89 -8.10
N VAL A 236 4.77 15.82 -9.05
CA VAL A 236 3.80 16.92 -9.05
C VAL A 236 2.43 16.29 -9.34
N LEU A 237 1.49 16.49 -8.41
CA LEU A 237 0.16 15.88 -8.50
C LEU A 237 -0.86 16.86 -9.10
N PRO A 238 -1.85 16.39 -9.88
CA PRO A 238 -2.05 15.01 -10.29
C PRO A 238 -0.99 14.53 -11.31
N ALA A 239 -0.57 13.27 -11.21
CA ALA A 239 0.44 12.68 -12.09
C ALA A 239 -0.10 11.42 -12.79
N ALA A 240 0.19 11.27 -14.08
CA ALA A 240 -0.03 9.99 -14.76
C ALA A 240 0.78 8.88 -14.07
N ALA A 241 0.15 7.75 -13.80
CA ALA A 241 0.71 6.69 -13.00
C ALA A 241 0.33 5.30 -13.53
N GLU A 242 1.33 4.43 -13.59
CA GLU A 242 1.14 2.99 -13.62
C GLU A 242 1.48 2.42 -12.24
N ALA A 243 0.58 1.60 -11.70
CA ALA A 243 0.66 1.12 -10.35
C ALA A 243 0.30 -0.36 -10.25
N VAL A 244 0.87 -1.02 -9.24
CA VAL A 244 0.39 -2.34 -8.80
C VAL A 244 -0.13 -2.18 -7.38
N ILE A 245 -1.39 -2.58 -7.20
CA ILE A 245 -2.09 -2.52 -5.92
C ILE A 245 -2.34 -3.94 -5.43
N GLU A 246 -1.81 -4.27 -4.27
CA GLU A 246 -2.20 -5.47 -3.55
C GLU A 246 -3.50 -5.19 -2.79
N ARG A 247 -4.61 -5.77 -3.26
CA ARG A 247 -5.88 -5.78 -2.55
C ARG A 247 -5.90 -6.95 -1.58
N ARG A 248 -5.86 -6.65 -0.29
CA ARG A 248 -5.96 -7.64 0.78
C ARG A 248 -7.38 -7.67 1.34
N THR A 249 -8.02 -8.80 1.25
CA THR A 249 -9.32 -9.05 1.87
C THR A 249 -9.12 -9.98 3.07
N VAL A 250 -9.55 -9.53 4.24
CA VAL A 250 -9.54 -10.30 5.48
C VAL A 250 -10.99 -10.62 5.84
N TYR A 251 -11.29 -11.92 5.93
CA TYR A 251 -12.59 -12.42 6.36
C TYR A 251 -12.48 -13.05 7.75
N LYS A 252 -13.41 -12.70 8.64
CA LYS A 252 -13.48 -13.21 10.01
C LYS A 252 -14.78 -13.99 10.23
N ALA A 253 -14.70 -15.31 10.09
CA ALA A 253 -15.86 -16.20 10.09
C ALA A 253 -16.68 -16.20 11.38
N SER A 254 -16.07 -15.87 12.52
CA SER A 254 -16.75 -15.81 13.82
C SER A 254 -17.76 -14.66 13.93
N ILE A 255 -17.64 -13.64 13.07
CA ILE A 255 -18.48 -12.44 13.07
C ILE A 255 -19.03 -12.09 11.69
N ASP A 256 -18.79 -12.93 10.69
CA ASP A 256 -19.19 -12.73 9.28
C ASP A 256 -18.80 -11.34 8.75
N GLU A 257 -17.58 -10.89 9.07
CA GLU A 257 -17.07 -9.57 8.68
C GLU A 257 -15.96 -9.70 7.63
N GLU A 258 -16.11 -8.96 6.54
CA GLU A 258 -15.11 -8.82 5.48
C GLU A 258 -14.53 -7.40 5.49
N THR A 259 -13.20 -7.29 5.50
CA THR A 259 -12.50 -6.00 5.38
C THR A 259 -11.51 -6.05 4.23
N THR A 260 -11.63 -5.12 3.29
CA THR A 260 -10.71 -4.96 2.17
C THR A 260 -9.80 -3.75 2.39
N VAL A 261 -8.50 -3.92 2.16
CA VAL A 261 -7.51 -2.84 2.20
C VAL A 261 -6.64 -2.90 0.95
N ASP A 262 -6.51 -1.76 0.27
CA ASP A 262 -5.60 -1.60 -0.86
C ASP A 262 -4.21 -1.16 -0.36
N VAL A 263 -3.17 -1.82 -0.86
CA VAL A 263 -1.77 -1.49 -0.59
C VAL A 263 -1.04 -1.22 -1.90
N LEU A 264 -0.57 0.00 -2.10
CA LEU A 264 0.24 0.35 -3.27
C LEU A 264 1.63 -0.27 -3.13
N THR A 265 1.94 -1.26 -3.97
CA THR A 265 3.19 -2.01 -3.93
C THR A 265 4.22 -1.47 -4.89
N GLU A 266 3.77 -1.05 -6.07
CA GLU A 266 4.60 -0.45 -7.12
C GLU A 266 3.94 0.80 -7.67
N LEU A 267 4.76 1.80 -7.99
CA LEU A 267 4.32 3.07 -8.50
C LEU A 267 5.39 3.59 -9.47
N ASP A 268 4.94 3.86 -10.69
CA ASP A 268 5.73 4.51 -11.72
C ASP A 268 4.98 5.74 -12.25
N THR A 269 5.47 6.91 -11.86
CA THR A 269 4.94 8.24 -12.22
C THR A 269 5.82 8.96 -13.24
N ASP A 270 6.81 8.29 -13.84
CA ASP A 270 7.57 8.89 -14.94
C ASP A 270 6.62 9.04 -16.14
N PRO A 271 6.38 10.27 -16.66
CA PRO A 271 5.54 10.45 -17.84
C PRO A 271 6.22 9.95 -19.14
N GLY A 272 7.54 9.70 -19.12
CA GLY A 272 8.33 9.51 -20.33
C GLY A 272 8.66 10.85 -21.01
N LEU A 273 9.27 10.79 -22.20
CA LEU A 273 9.52 11.99 -23.01
C LEU A 273 8.21 12.54 -23.57
N ASP A 274 8.05 13.86 -23.50
CA ASP A 274 6.88 14.52 -24.06
C ASP A 274 6.78 14.27 -25.57
N ARG A 275 5.59 13.86 -26.01
CA ARG A 275 5.33 13.48 -27.41
C ARG A 275 5.44 14.68 -28.34
N ASP A 276 4.84 15.80 -27.98
CA ASP A 276 4.72 16.96 -28.86
C ASP A 276 6.06 17.70 -28.95
N GLU A 277 6.80 17.82 -27.85
CA GLU A 277 8.18 18.32 -27.85
C GLU A 277 9.10 17.44 -28.70
N THR A 278 9.00 16.11 -28.56
CA THR A 278 9.81 15.17 -29.33
C THR A 278 9.46 15.24 -30.82
N LEU A 279 8.17 15.29 -31.16
CA LEU A 279 7.68 15.41 -32.54
C LEU A 279 8.16 16.72 -33.19
N GLN A 280 8.07 17.84 -32.47
CA GLN A 280 8.54 19.14 -32.92
C GLN A 280 10.05 19.10 -33.21
N ALA A 281 10.85 18.57 -32.28
CA ALA A 281 12.29 18.43 -32.45
C ALA A 281 12.65 17.55 -33.66
N LEU A 282 11.98 16.41 -33.84
CA LEU A 282 12.21 15.53 -35.00
C LEU A 282 11.85 16.22 -36.32
N ARG A 283 10.74 16.98 -36.37
CA ARG A 283 10.33 17.74 -37.57
C ARG A 283 11.35 18.82 -37.94
N GLU A 284 11.83 19.58 -36.97
CA GLU A 284 12.83 20.64 -37.20
C GLU A 284 14.15 20.06 -37.71
N LEU A 285 14.60 18.93 -37.16
CA LEU A 285 15.80 18.24 -37.61
C LEU A 285 15.61 17.61 -39.00
N HIS A 286 14.45 17.01 -39.27
CA HIS A 286 14.13 16.46 -40.59
C HIS A 286 14.08 17.55 -41.66
N ALA A 287 13.43 18.68 -41.39
CA ALA A 287 13.33 19.79 -42.33
C ALA A 287 14.71 20.40 -42.67
N ARG A 288 15.59 20.54 -41.67
CA ARG A 288 16.98 20.98 -41.89
C ARG A 288 17.75 19.98 -42.77
N LEU A 289 17.59 18.69 -42.51
CA LEU A 289 18.25 17.63 -43.26
C LEU A 289 17.77 17.56 -44.71
N ASP A 290 16.46 17.66 -44.95
CA ASP A 290 15.87 17.68 -46.30
C ASP A 290 16.30 18.91 -47.09
N ALA A 291 16.25 20.10 -46.48
CA ALA A 291 16.69 21.34 -47.13
C ALA A 291 18.16 21.25 -47.55
N ALA A 292 18.99 20.55 -46.78
CA ALA A 292 20.39 20.34 -47.09
C ALA A 292 20.62 19.27 -48.18
N LEU A 293 19.72 18.29 -48.31
CA LEU A 293 19.73 17.28 -49.38
C LEU A 293 19.21 17.82 -50.72
N GLU A 294 18.29 18.79 -50.70
CA GLU A 294 17.71 19.43 -51.90
C GLU A 294 18.62 20.48 -52.55
N GLN A 295 19.68 20.93 -51.86
CA GLN A 295 20.67 21.83 -52.43
C GLN A 295 21.53 21.11 -53.48
N ASP A 296 21.08 21.17 -54.73
CA ASP A 296 21.79 20.66 -55.91
C ASP A 296 22.79 21.74 -56.39
N GLY A 297 24.07 21.66 -56.00
CA GLY A 297 24.94 22.83 -56.23
C GLY A 297 26.45 22.72 -56.04
N GLY A 298 27.14 21.97 -56.90
CA GLY A 298 28.55 22.27 -57.25
C GLY A 298 29.64 22.15 -56.18
N TYR A 299 30.88 22.45 -56.56
CA TYR A 299 32.11 22.19 -55.78
C TYR A 299 32.33 23.08 -54.55
N GLU A 300 31.46 24.05 -54.27
CA GLU A 300 31.68 25.09 -53.24
C GLU A 300 30.62 25.14 -52.13
N GLN A 301 29.69 24.18 -52.05
CA GLN A 301 28.59 24.25 -51.08
C GLN A 301 28.91 23.65 -49.69
N PRO A 302 28.24 24.17 -48.63
CA PRO A 302 28.39 23.70 -47.26
C PRO A 302 27.94 22.24 -47.10
N SER A 303 28.51 21.54 -46.11
CA SER A 303 28.14 20.17 -45.80
C SER A 303 26.63 20.01 -45.57
N PRO A 304 26.01 18.91 -46.05
CA PRO A 304 24.59 18.65 -45.87
C PRO A 304 24.18 18.42 -44.40
N VAL A 305 25.14 18.27 -43.49
CA VAL A 305 24.90 18.20 -42.04
C VAL A 305 25.97 19.03 -41.34
N THR A 306 25.56 19.99 -40.52
CA THR A 306 26.48 20.77 -39.68
C THR A 306 26.84 20.01 -38.40
N ALA A 307 27.90 20.44 -37.71
CA ALA A 307 28.26 19.86 -36.42
C ALA A 307 27.15 20.01 -35.37
N ASP A 308 26.43 21.14 -35.40
CA ASP A 308 25.32 21.43 -34.48
C ASP A 308 24.11 20.54 -34.77
N ASP A 309 23.74 20.36 -36.04
CA ASP A 309 22.65 19.45 -36.43
C ASP A 309 22.94 18.01 -35.97
N TYR A 310 24.18 17.56 -36.13
CA TYR A 310 24.61 16.24 -35.66
C TYR A 310 24.53 16.11 -34.13
N ALA A 311 24.96 17.14 -33.39
CA ALA A 311 24.92 17.15 -31.94
C ALA A 311 23.48 17.09 -31.42
N GLU A 312 22.57 17.87 -32.00
CA GLU A 312 21.15 17.86 -31.66
C GLU A 312 20.49 16.50 -31.98
N LEU A 313 20.77 15.92 -33.16
CA LEU A 313 20.32 14.58 -33.52
C LEU A 313 20.81 13.51 -32.54
N ALA A 314 22.07 13.60 -32.14
CA ALA A 314 22.67 12.67 -31.17
C ALA A 314 22.04 12.83 -29.77
N GLU A 315 21.74 14.06 -29.35
CA GLU A 315 21.06 14.33 -28.08
C GLU A 315 19.64 13.74 -28.06
N VAL A 316 18.84 13.99 -29.10
CA VAL A 316 17.48 13.44 -29.22
C VAL A 316 17.52 11.90 -29.23
N ALA A 317 18.47 11.30 -29.96
CA ALA A 317 18.66 9.85 -29.96
C ALA A 317 19.02 9.30 -28.57
N ALA A 318 19.92 9.96 -27.85
CA ALA A 318 20.31 9.55 -26.50
C ALA A 318 19.15 9.69 -25.50
N ARG A 319 18.37 10.77 -25.58
CA ARG A 319 17.17 10.97 -24.75
C ARG A 319 16.13 9.87 -25.01
N LEU A 320 15.85 9.57 -26.27
CA LEU A 320 14.91 8.51 -26.66
C LEU A 320 15.37 7.13 -26.19
N ASP A 321 16.66 6.82 -26.28
CA ASP A 321 17.22 5.54 -25.83
C ASP A 321 17.18 5.39 -24.29
N ALA A 322 17.39 6.49 -23.56
CA ALA A 322 17.31 6.50 -22.10
C ALA A 322 15.87 6.52 -21.56
N SER A 323 14.88 6.86 -22.39
CA SER A 323 13.48 6.94 -22.00
C SER A 323 12.80 5.57 -21.87
N ASN A 324 11.77 5.49 -21.04
CA ASN A 324 11.02 4.25 -20.83
C ASN A 324 10.28 3.84 -22.13
N PRO A 325 10.53 2.64 -22.70
CA PRO A 325 9.94 2.22 -23.97
C PRO A 325 8.42 2.04 -23.94
N LEU A 326 7.81 2.02 -22.76
CA LEU A 326 6.37 1.89 -22.59
C LEU A 326 5.67 3.24 -22.39
N LYS A 327 6.38 4.37 -22.46
CA LYS A 327 5.86 5.70 -22.10
C LYS A 327 6.31 6.82 -23.03
N GLY A 328 5.57 7.93 -23.00
CA GLY A 328 5.86 9.14 -23.78
C GLY A 328 6.01 8.87 -25.28
N ALA A 329 6.82 9.68 -25.95
CA ALA A 329 7.15 9.52 -27.37
C ALA A 329 7.68 8.12 -27.71
N ARG A 330 8.43 7.49 -26.79
CA ARG A 330 9.09 6.21 -27.05
C ARG A 330 8.13 5.03 -27.21
N ARG A 331 6.94 5.10 -26.61
CA ARG A 331 5.89 4.07 -26.75
C ARG A 331 5.36 3.97 -28.18
N GLU A 332 5.25 5.10 -28.86
CA GLU A 332 4.66 5.21 -30.20
C GLU A 332 5.68 4.90 -31.30
N LEU A 333 6.96 5.06 -31.01
CA LEU A 333 8.05 4.82 -31.95
C LEU A 333 8.41 3.34 -32.07
N HIS A 334 8.60 2.86 -33.30
CA HIS A 334 9.10 1.51 -33.52
C HIS A 334 10.51 1.31 -32.89
N PRO A 335 10.77 0.21 -32.16
CA PRO A 335 12.05 -0.01 -31.48
C PRO A 335 13.26 0.03 -32.43
N GLY A 336 13.06 -0.46 -33.65
CA GLY A 336 14.10 -0.50 -34.70
C GLY A 336 14.51 0.88 -35.21
N ASP A 337 13.60 1.86 -35.28
CA ASP A 337 13.93 3.17 -35.87
C ASP A 337 14.86 3.99 -34.95
N VAL A 338 14.64 3.95 -33.64
CA VAL A 338 15.54 4.60 -32.67
C VAL A 338 16.91 3.92 -32.63
N ALA A 339 16.96 2.58 -32.70
CA ALA A 339 18.21 1.83 -32.76
C ALA A 339 19.01 2.15 -34.04
N ASP A 340 18.32 2.24 -35.18
CA ASP A 340 18.92 2.57 -36.47
C ASP A 340 19.42 4.02 -36.51
N MET A 341 18.64 4.98 -35.98
CA MET A 341 19.05 6.38 -35.84
C MET A 341 20.35 6.48 -35.05
N ARG A 342 20.44 5.81 -33.90
CA ARG A 342 21.67 5.75 -33.08
C ARG A 342 22.84 5.10 -33.83
N SER A 343 22.59 4.04 -34.61
CA SER A 343 23.63 3.36 -35.39
C SER A 343 24.21 4.24 -36.50
N LEU A 344 23.37 5.09 -37.11
CA LEU A 344 23.78 6.06 -38.12
C LEU A 344 24.60 7.19 -37.49
N LEU A 345 24.22 7.64 -36.29
CA LEU A 345 24.90 8.70 -35.52
C LEU A 345 26.09 8.21 -34.67
N ALA A 346 26.65 7.02 -34.95
CA ALA A 346 27.84 6.55 -34.25
C ALA A 346 29.10 7.29 -34.77
N GLU A 347 30.01 7.69 -33.87
CA GLU A 347 31.22 8.47 -34.21
C GLU A 347 32.08 7.84 -35.32
N GLY A 348 32.07 6.51 -35.43
CA GLY A 348 32.82 5.77 -36.45
C GLY A 348 32.23 5.85 -37.87
N ARG A 349 30.99 6.33 -38.03
CA ARG A 349 30.26 6.40 -39.31
C ARG A 349 30.70 7.60 -40.16
N PRO A 350 30.55 7.51 -41.50
CA PRO A 350 30.79 8.63 -42.41
C PRO A 350 30.14 9.96 -41.99
N ILE A 351 28.88 9.94 -41.53
CA ILE A 351 28.18 11.16 -41.07
C ILE A 351 28.81 11.77 -39.81
N GLY A 352 29.21 10.96 -38.83
CA GLY A 352 29.90 11.44 -37.62
C GLY A 352 31.30 11.98 -37.91
N ARG A 353 32.03 11.36 -38.85
CA ARG A 353 33.33 11.86 -39.32
C ARG A 353 33.22 13.18 -40.07
N LEU A 354 32.16 13.35 -40.87
CA LEU A 354 31.86 14.61 -41.56
C LEU A 354 31.58 15.72 -40.54
N ALA A 355 30.71 15.48 -39.56
CA ALA A 355 30.40 16.44 -38.50
C ALA A 355 31.65 16.84 -37.68
N ALA A 356 32.53 15.88 -37.36
CA ALA A 356 33.79 16.18 -36.67
C ALA A 356 34.75 17.05 -37.51
N ALA A 357 34.74 16.87 -38.84
CA ALA A 357 35.54 17.69 -39.75
C ALA A 357 35.00 19.13 -39.87
N GLU A 358 33.68 19.32 -39.82
CA GLU A 358 33.02 20.64 -39.78
C GLU A 358 33.38 21.43 -38.52
N GLY A 359 33.30 20.78 -37.34
CA GLY A 359 33.62 21.42 -36.06
C GLY A 359 35.09 21.86 -35.93
N GLY A 360 36.00 21.26 -36.71
CA GLY A 360 37.40 21.65 -36.78
C GLY A 360 37.71 22.76 -37.81
N ALA A 361 36.87 22.93 -38.83
CA ALA A 361 37.12 23.86 -39.93
C ALA A 361 36.87 25.33 -39.55
N HIS A 362 35.89 25.61 -38.68
CA HIS A 362 35.63 26.97 -38.18
C HIS A 362 36.76 27.54 -37.29
N ALA A 363 37.66 26.72 -36.77
CA ALA A 363 38.85 27.20 -36.06
C ALA A 363 39.97 27.69 -37.00
N ALA A 364 39.88 27.42 -38.31
CA ALA A 364 40.88 27.78 -39.32
C ALA A 364 40.48 28.95 -40.23
N ASP A 365 39.21 29.40 -40.16
CA ASP A 365 38.67 30.52 -40.96
C ASP A 365 38.63 31.86 -40.19
N GLY A 366 39.23 31.92 -39.00
CA GLY A 366 39.51 33.20 -38.33
C GLY A 366 40.56 34.00 -39.10
N ASP A 367 40.21 35.24 -39.43
CA ASP A 367 41.03 36.28 -40.07
C ASP A 367 41.00 36.31 -41.62
N GLY A 368 39.79 36.53 -42.16
CA GLY A 368 39.55 36.84 -43.58
C GLY A 368 39.21 38.31 -43.88
N GLU A 369 39.50 39.27 -42.99
CA GLU A 369 39.21 40.70 -43.24
C GLU A 369 40.43 41.57 -43.63
N ASP A 370 41.65 41.03 -43.67
CA ASP A 370 42.79 41.75 -44.24
C ASP A 370 43.21 41.11 -45.55
N GLY A 371 43.27 41.92 -46.61
CA GLY A 371 43.56 41.55 -48.01
C GLY A 371 44.92 40.88 -48.23
N TYR A 372 45.08 39.67 -47.73
CA TYR A 372 46.24 38.81 -47.89
C TYR A 372 45.99 37.88 -49.07
N ASP A 373 46.71 38.12 -50.18
CA ASP A 373 46.73 37.23 -51.33
C ASP A 373 47.31 35.88 -50.88
N ALA A 374 46.44 34.88 -50.70
CA ALA A 374 46.82 33.59 -50.15
C ALA A 374 47.94 32.98 -51.00
N GLY A 375 49.11 32.75 -50.39
CA GLY A 375 50.25 32.12 -51.07
C GLY A 375 49.88 30.74 -51.65
N PRO A 376 50.65 30.22 -52.63
CA PRO A 376 50.34 28.95 -53.30
C PRO A 376 50.13 27.76 -52.34
N ALA A 377 50.86 27.73 -51.21
CA ALA A 377 50.72 26.70 -50.18
C ALA A 377 49.38 26.77 -49.42
N ALA A 378 48.88 27.97 -49.13
CA ALA A 378 47.58 28.15 -48.48
C ALA A 378 46.43 27.78 -49.42
N ARG A 379 46.54 28.11 -50.72
CA ARG A 379 45.60 27.66 -51.75
C ARG A 379 45.60 26.14 -51.91
N ALA A 380 46.76 25.50 -51.92
CA ALA A 380 46.87 24.04 -52.00
C ALA A 380 46.30 23.35 -50.75
N ALA A 381 46.53 23.90 -49.55
CA ALA A 381 45.95 23.38 -48.31
C ALA A 381 44.43 23.50 -48.29
N ARG A 382 43.86 24.64 -48.71
CA ARG A 382 42.40 24.83 -48.85
C ARG A 382 41.79 23.86 -49.86
N GLN A 383 42.43 23.67 -51.02
CA GLN A 383 41.97 22.70 -52.02
C GLN A 383 42.02 21.26 -51.51
N LYS A 384 43.05 20.89 -50.75
CA LYS A 384 43.15 19.57 -50.13
C LYS A 384 42.06 19.34 -49.08
N ALA A 385 41.83 20.32 -48.19
CA ALA A 385 40.77 20.26 -47.19
C ALA A 385 39.38 20.17 -47.84
N ALA A 386 39.13 20.96 -48.90
CA ALA A 386 37.89 20.89 -49.68
C ALA A 386 37.70 19.53 -50.36
N ALA A 387 38.77 18.94 -50.92
CA ALA A 387 38.71 17.61 -51.52
C ALA A 387 38.47 16.49 -50.48
N GLU A 388 39.08 16.59 -49.29
CA GLU A 388 38.85 15.66 -48.18
C GLU A 388 37.42 15.77 -47.64
N ARG A 389 36.91 17.00 -47.48
CA ARG A 389 35.52 17.29 -47.13
C ARG A 389 34.56 16.70 -48.15
N GLN A 390 34.79 16.93 -49.44
CA GLN A 390 33.96 16.36 -50.52
C GLN A 390 33.93 14.83 -50.48
N LYS A 391 35.07 14.19 -50.21
CA LYS A 391 35.14 12.73 -50.08
C LYS A 391 34.33 12.23 -48.88
N LEU A 392 34.35 12.95 -47.75
CA LEU A 392 33.53 12.63 -46.58
C LEU A 392 32.05 12.88 -46.84
N THR A 393 31.69 13.97 -47.51
CA THR A 393 30.31 14.29 -47.90
C THR A 393 29.72 13.19 -48.80
N VAL A 394 30.45 12.77 -49.83
CA VAL A 394 30.02 11.67 -50.71
C VAL A 394 29.87 10.35 -49.93
N ALA A 395 30.77 10.07 -48.99
CA ALA A 395 30.68 8.87 -48.16
C ALA A 395 29.52 8.92 -47.15
N ALA A 396 29.17 10.12 -46.65
CA ALA A 396 28.10 10.34 -45.68
C ALA A 396 26.71 10.43 -46.32
N TYR A 397 26.61 10.78 -47.60
CA TYR A 397 25.34 11.01 -48.29
C TYR A 397 24.33 9.86 -48.12
N ALA A 398 24.80 8.61 -48.28
CA ALA A 398 23.95 7.44 -48.11
C ALA A 398 23.42 7.25 -46.67
N ASP A 399 24.21 7.65 -45.67
CA ASP A 399 23.80 7.59 -44.25
C ASP A 399 22.83 8.74 -43.93
N ILE A 400 23.04 9.92 -44.52
CA ILE A 400 22.17 11.10 -44.38
C ILE A 400 20.79 10.81 -44.97
N VAL A 401 20.70 10.26 -46.19
CA VAL A 401 19.42 9.89 -46.82
C VAL A 401 18.67 8.85 -45.97
N LYS A 402 19.39 7.87 -45.41
CA LYS A 402 18.79 6.88 -44.51
C LYS A 402 18.28 7.53 -43.22
N LEU A 403 19.04 8.46 -42.65
CA LEU A 403 18.65 9.17 -41.44
C LEU A 403 17.39 10.00 -41.67
N ALA A 404 17.30 10.73 -42.79
CA ALA A 404 16.10 11.47 -43.19
C ALA A 404 14.89 10.53 -43.28
N GLY A 405 15.01 9.41 -44.00
CA GLY A 405 13.94 8.41 -44.09
C GLY A 405 13.53 7.82 -42.74
N ARG A 406 14.46 7.64 -41.80
CA ARG A 406 14.15 7.17 -40.43
C ARG A 406 13.41 8.23 -39.62
N LEU A 407 13.86 9.47 -39.66
CA LEU A 407 13.18 10.60 -39.02
C LEU A 407 11.76 10.76 -39.57
N ALA A 408 11.55 10.64 -40.89
CA ALA A 408 10.23 10.66 -41.52
C ALA A 408 9.30 9.57 -40.98
N ASN A 409 9.79 8.33 -40.84
CA ASN A 409 9.02 7.24 -40.25
C ASN A 409 8.65 7.51 -38.80
N MET A 410 9.61 7.99 -38.00
CA MET A 410 9.40 8.32 -36.59
C MET A 410 8.39 9.47 -36.41
N ILE A 411 8.46 10.50 -37.26
CA ILE A 411 7.47 11.57 -37.33
C ILE A 411 6.09 10.99 -37.67
N GLY A 412 6.00 10.15 -38.70
CA GLY A 412 4.75 9.52 -39.10
C GLY A 412 4.15 8.61 -38.02
N ASP A 413 4.98 7.94 -37.22
CA ASP A 413 4.52 7.13 -36.08
C ASP A 413 3.99 8.02 -34.95
N LEU A 414 4.69 9.11 -34.62
CA LEU A 414 4.25 10.08 -33.61
C LEU A 414 3.07 10.94 -34.06
N GLU A 415 2.80 11.07 -35.36
CA GLU A 415 1.64 11.79 -35.89
C GLU A 415 0.34 10.98 -35.85
N ARG A 416 0.43 9.65 -35.78
CA ARG A 416 -0.76 8.80 -35.63
C ARG A 416 -1.43 9.09 -34.29
N GLU A 417 -2.76 9.11 -34.29
CA GLU A 417 -3.52 9.28 -33.05
C GLU A 417 -3.15 8.17 -32.06
N PRO A 418 -2.96 8.49 -30.76
CA PRO A 418 -2.54 7.52 -29.77
C PRO A 418 -3.59 6.41 -29.62
N SER A 419 -3.14 5.16 -29.80
CA SER A 419 -3.97 3.94 -29.69
C SER A 419 -4.16 3.45 -28.26
#